data_AF-A0A2A2QZ80-F1
#
_entry.id   AF-A0A2A2QZ80-F1
#
_cell.length_a   1.000
_cell.length_b   1.000
_cell.length_c   1.000
_cell.angle_alpha   90.00
_cell.angle_beta   90.00
_cell.angle_gamma   90.00
#
_symmetry.space_group_name_H-M   'P 1'
#
loop_
_entity.id
_entity.type
_entity.pdbx_description
1 polymer ?
#
loop_
_entity_poly.entity_id
_entity_poly.type
_entity_poly.pdbx_seq_one_letter_code
_entity_poly.pdbx_strand_id
1 'polypeptide(L)'
;MMPYRKKSDVEALLREVREIYAMLEQVPIERDCIRRTECCYFTRTGLTPQLTAGEGVLAAKAWRASGRKEIKPRADGGCPMLIGDLGKGKCAIYADRPFGCRTHFCEAAGGPYARRDVVELIRRLEAIDNAFGGKGPKSLAASIEEGMQWKGV
;
A
#
# COMPACT_ATOMS: atom_id res chain seq x y z
N MET A 1 -19.09 11.67 -3.57
CA MET A 1 -18.58 13.04 -3.30
C MET A 1 -17.52 12.93 -2.22
N MET A 2 -16.24 13.16 -2.54
CA MET A 2 -15.17 13.19 -1.53
C MET A 2 -15.32 14.48 -0.70
N PRO A 3 -15.20 14.42 0.64
CA PRO A 3 -15.30 15.62 1.47
C PRO A 3 -14.14 16.58 1.16
N TYR A 4 -14.45 17.86 1.00
CA TYR A 4 -13.44 18.90 0.83
C TYR A 4 -12.67 19.09 2.15
N ARG A 5 -11.35 18.94 2.12
CA ARG A 5 -10.43 19.17 3.24
C ARG A 5 -9.35 20.16 2.84
N LYS A 6 -8.83 20.91 3.81
CA LYS A 6 -7.66 21.76 3.57
C LYS A 6 -6.46 20.88 3.24
N LYS A 7 -5.60 21.36 2.33
CA LYS A 7 -4.38 20.66 1.94
C LYS A 7 -3.48 20.34 3.15
N SER A 8 -3.37 21.26 4.11
CA SER A 8 -2.63 21.07 5.36
C SER A 8 -3.08 19.85 6.15
N ASP A 9 -4.39 19.66 6.26
CA ASP A 9 -4.99 18.62 7.09
C ASP A 9 -4.76 17.26 6.45
N VAL A 10 -4.75 17.20 5.13
CA VAL A 10 -4.43 15.97 4.42
C VAL A 10 -2.95 15.63 4.48
N GLU A 11 -2.05 16.60 4.30
CA GLU A 11 -0.61 16.32 4.50
C GLU A 11 -0.31 15.85 5.93
N ALA A 12 -1.06 16.32 6.94
CA ALA A 12 -0.96 15.80 8.31
C ALA A 12 -1.41 14.33 8.40
N LEU A 13 -2.59 13.99 7.88
CA LEU A 13 -3.09 12.61 7.87
C LEU A 13 -2.16 11.66 7.09
N LEU A 14 -1.62 12.08 5.94
CA LEU A 14 -0.67 11.28 5.17
C LEU A 14 0.66 11.08 5.92
N ARG A 15 1.08 12.04 6.75
CA ARG A 15 2.24 11.89 7.63
C ARG A 15 1.98 10.83 8.69
N GLU A 16 0.80 10.83 9.31
CA GLU A 16 0.40 9.80 10.28
C GLU A 16 0.40 8.40 9.65
N VAL A 17 -0.05 8.24 8.40
CA VAL A 17 0.07 6.96 7.68
C VAL A 17 1.52 6.52 7.54
N ARG A 18 2.44 7.45 7.19
CA ARG A 18 3.88 7.14 7.11
C ARG A 18 4.49 6.81 8.47
N GLU A 19 4.03 7.45 9.53
CA GLU A 19 4.44 7.11 10.89
C GLU A 19 4.03 5.68 11.26
N ILE A 20 2.83 5.24 10.86
CA ILE A 20 2.42 3.83 11.03
C ILE A 20 3.33 2.89 10.25
N TYR A 21 3.73 3.25 9.03
CA TYR A 21 4.71 2.46 8.28
C TYR A 21 6.06 2.37 8.98
N ALA A 22 6.54 3.47 9.55
CA ALA A 22 7.78 3.51 10.31
C ALA A 22 7.68 2.69 11.60
N MET A 23 6.54 2.70 12.28
CA MET A 23 6.29 1.87 13.46
C MET A 23 6.25 0.39 13.11
N LEU A 24 5.66 0.02 11.97
CA LEU A 24 5.68 -1.36 11.49
C LEU A 24 7.10 -1.87 11.27
N GLU A 25 8.01 -1.02 10.76
CA GLU A 25 9.42 -1.39 10.55
C GLU A 25 10.17 -1.66 11.86
N GLN A 26 9.63 -1.23 13.02
CA GLN A 26 10.17 -1.52 14.34
C GLN A 26 9.64 -2.84 14.94
N VAL A 27 8.63 -3.47 14.32
CA VAL A 27 8.10 -4.75 14.80
C VAL A 27 9.13 -5.85 14.54
N PRO A 28 9.64 -6.54 15.57
CA PRO A 28 10.69 -7.54 15.41
C PRO A 28 10.12 -8.79 14.76
N ILE A 29 10.63 -9.11 13.57
CA ILE A 29 10.23 -10.27 12.78
C ILE A 29 11.45 -10.81 12.05
N GLU A 30 11.64 -12.13 12.09
CA GLU A 30 12.68 -12.77 11.30
C GLU A 30 12.28 -12.80 9.82
N ARG A 31 13.19 -12.39 8.93
CA ARG A 31 12.95 -12.29 7.49
C ARG A 31 14.16 -12.66 6.66
N ASP A 32 13.90 -13.40 5.59
CA ASP A 32 14.88 -13.75 4.56
C ASP A 32 14.44 -13.29 3.15
N CYS A 33 13.88 -12.07 3.08
CA CYS A 33 13.36 -11.53 1.83
C CYS A 33 14.49 -10.99 0.93
N ILE A 34 14.97 -11.79 -0.01
CA ILE A 34 15.95 -11.39 -1.05
C ILE A 34 15.31 -10.73 -2.28
N ARG A 35 14.18 -10.03 -2.12
CA ARG A 35 13.39 -9.43 -3.24
C ARG A 35 12.90 -10.45 -4.27
N ARG A 36 12.36 -11.57 -3.80
CA ARG A 36 11.78 -12.65 -4.64
C ARG A 36 10.58 -12.21 -5.50
N THR A 37 9.91 -11.12 -5.10
CA THR A 37 8.69 -10.55 -5.71
C THR A 37 7.48 -11.49 -5.83
N GLU A 38 7.53 -12.69 -5.27
CA GLU A 38 6.40 -13.64 -5.29
C GLU A 38 5.13 -13.06 -4.62
N CYS A 39 5.29 -12.34 -3.51
CA CYS A 39 4.18 -11.67 -2.84
C CYS A 39 3.50 -10.58 -3.69
N CYS A 40 4.14 -10.14 -4.78
CA CYS A 40 3.54 -9.20 -5.74
C CYS A 40 2.67 -9.91 -6.79
N TYR A 41 2.62 -11.24 -6.85
CA TYR A 41 1.81 -11.98 -7.82
C TYR A 41 0.46 -12.41 -7.20
N PHE A 42 -0.53 -11.51 -7.25
CA PHE A 42 -1.79 -11.64 -6.52
C PHE A 42 -2.61 -12.86 -6.93
N THR A 43 -2.58 -13.24 -8.21
CA THR A 43 -3.27 -14.46 -8.68
C THR A 43 -2.63 -15.74 -8.15
N ARG A 44 -1.32 -15.71 -7.84
CA ARG A 44 -0.59 -16.85 -7.27
C ARG A 44 -0.78 -16.94 -5.77
N THR A 45 -0.75 -15.80 -5.08
CA THR A 45 -0.93 -15.76 -3.63
C THR A 45 -2.40 -15.83 -3.21
N GLY A 46 -3.33 -15.54 -4.13
CA GLY A 46 -4.75 -15.35 -3.82
C GLY A 46 -5.04 -14.09 -3.01
N LEU A 47 -4.06 -13.21 -2.84
CA LEU A 47 -4.11 -12.10 -1.89
C LEU A 47 -3.81 -10.78 -2.59
N THR A 48 -4.82 -9.91 -2.62
CA THR A 48 -4.70 -8.53 -3.10
C THR A 48 -4.71 -7.58 -1.90
N PRO A 49 -3.66 -6.77 -1.70
CA PRO A 49 -3.63 -5.77 -0.64
C PRO A 49 -4.86 -4.86 -0.68
N GLN A 50 -5.45 -4.66 0.49
CA GLN A 50 -6.55 -3.72 0.70
C GLN A 50 -5.99 -2.46 1.36
N LEU A 51 -6.34 -1.30 0.84
CA LEU A 51 -5.78 0.01 1.19
C LEU A 51 -6.88 0.92 1.69
N THR A 52 -6.62 1.61 2.79
CA THR A 52 -7.37 2.80 3.21
C THR A 52 -7.19 3.95 2.22
N ALA A 53 -8.05 4.97 2.29
CA ALA A 53 -8.00 6.14 1.42
C ALA A 53 -6.67 6.89 1.53
N GLY A 54 -6.13 7.03 2.75
CA GLY A 54 -4.83 7.67 2.99
C GLY A 54 -3.68 6.93 2.33
N GLU A 55 -3.68 5.59 2.40
CA GLU A 55 -2.69 4.76 1.70
C GLU A 55 -2.82 4.87 0.18
N GLY A 56 -4.06 4.92 -0.33
CA GLY A 56 -4.36 5.11 -1.76
C GLY A 56 -3.78 6.42 -2.29
N VAL A 57 -3.93 7.52 -1.54
CA VAL A 57 -3.38 8.84 -1.89
C VAL A 57 -1.84 8.83 -1.87
N LEU A 58 -1.20 8.22 -0.87
CA LEU A 58 0.27 8.07 -0.84
C LEU A 58 0.78 7.28 -2.03
N ALA A 59 0.18 6.13 -2.29
CA ALA A 59 0.57 5.26 -3.41
C ALA A 59 0.31 5.94 -4.76
N ALA A 60 -0.75 6.73 -4.91
CA ALA A 60 -1.01 7.55 -6.10
C ALA A 60 0.06 8.63 -6.31
N LYS A 61 0.45 9.35 -5.26
CA LYS A 61 1.55 10.34 -5.32
C LYS A 61 2.85 9.68 -5.77
N ALA A 62 3.21 8.54 -5.18
CA ALA A 62 4.40 7.80 -5.56
C ALA A 62 4.34 7.26 -7.00
N TRP A 63 3.17 6.78 -7.43
CA TRP A 63 2.98 6.30 -8.80
C TRP A 63 3.17 7.40 -9.83
N ARG A 64 2.62 8.59 -9.58
CA ARG A 64 2.83 9.78 -10.42
C ARG A 64 4.27 10.24 -10.43
N ALA A 65 4.92 10.27 -9.26
CA ALA A 65 6.34 10.60 -9.14
C ALA A 65 7.23 9.60 -9.91
N SER A 66 6.77 8.36 -10.13
CA SER A 66 7.44 7.38 -10.98
C SER A 66 7.30 7.65 -12.49
N GLY A 67 6.59 8.71 -12.89
CA GLY A 67 6.32 9.10 -14.28
C GLY A 67 5.10 8.44 -14.91
N ARG A 68 4.26 7.75 -14.13
CA ARG A 68 3.13 6.96 -14.64
C ARG A 68 1.79 7.61 -14.28
N LYS A 69 0.85 7.56 -15.22
CA LYS A 69 -0.45 8.26 -15.11
C LYS A 69 -1.66 7.34 -15.00
N GLU A 70 -1.50 6.08 -15.38
CA GLU A 70 -2.58 5.09 -15.43
C GLU A 70 -2.13 3.81 -14.75
N ILE A 71 -3.08 3.06 -14.20
CA ILE A 71 -2.85 1.72 -13.68
C ILE A 71 -3.28 0.72 -14.75
N LYS A 72 -2.37 -0.17 -15.15
CA LYS A 72 -2.68 -1.22 -16.12
C LYS A 72 -2.58 -2.57 -15.43
N PRO A 73 -3.63 -3.41 -15.49
CA PRO A 73 -3.54 -4.78 -15.01
C PRO A 73 -2.42 -5.51 -15.75
N ARG A 74 -1.71 -6.41 -15.06
CA ARG A 74 -0.72 -7.26 -15.71
C ARG A 74 -1.37 -8.55 -16.18
N ALA A 75 -1.02 -8.99 -17.39
CA ALA A 75 -1.50 -10.26 -17.96
C ALA A 75 -1.05 -11.49 -17.15
N ASP A 76 0.09 -11.39 -16.46
CA ASP A 76 0.63 -12.46 -15.61
C ASP A 76 0.01 -12.48 -14.19
N GLY A 77 -0.99 -11.64 -13.93
CA GLY A 77 -1.66 -11.52 -12.63
C GLY A 77 -0.81 -10.88 -11.54
N GLY A 78 0.31 -10.26 -11.92
CA GLY A 78 1.17 -9.48 -11.04
C GLY A 78 0.57 -8.14 -10.62
N CYS A 79 1.13 -7.59 -9.53
CA CYS A 79 0.87 -6.24 -9.06
C CYS A 79 1.18 -5.24 -10.18
N PRO A 80 0.25 -4.32 -10.52
CA PRO A 80 0.49 -3.29 -11.53
C PRO A 80 1.72 -2.41 -11.25
N MET A 81 2.15 -2.33 -9.97
CA MET A 81 3.26 -1.47 -9.56
C MET A 81 4.62 -2.17 -9.65
N LEU A 82 4.64 -3.47 -9.95
CA LEU A 82 5.86 -4.22 -10.19
C LEU A 82 6.35 -3.95 -11.62
N ILE A 83 7.55 -3.41 -11.77
CA ILE A 83 8.19 -3.16 -13.07
C ILE A 83 9.21 -4.27 -13.33
N GLY A 84 9.01 -5.04 -14.40
CA GLY A 84 9.80 -6.23 -14.72
C GLY A 84 9.13 -7.53 -14.25
N ASP A 85 9.86 -8.63 -14.33
CA ASP A 85 9.32 -9.98 -14.11
C ASP A 85 9.58 -10.51 -12.69
N LEU A 86 8.97 -11.65 -12.39
CA LEU A 86 9.18 -12.38 -11.14
C LEU A 86 10.67 -12.56 -10.82
N GLY A 87 11.06 -12.24 -9.59
CA GLY A 87 12.44 -12.37 -9.09
C GLY A 87 13.41 -11.28 -9.59
N LYS A 88 12.99 -10.42 -10.52
CA LYS A 88 13.82 -9.34 -11.10
C LYS A 88 13.15 -7.97 -11.02
N GLY A 89 11.87 -7.93 -10.71
CA GLY A 89 11.06 -6.73 -10.75
C GLY A 89 11.36 -5.76 -9.61
N LYS A 90 11.10 -4.48 -9.87
CA LYS A 90 11.21 -3.39 -8.89
C LYS A 90 9.85 -2.74 -8.70
N CYS A 91 9.44 -2.57 -7.45
CA CYS A 91 8.20 -1.84 -7.15
C CYS A 91 8.40 -0.35 -7.44
N ALA A 92 7.56 0.22 -8.31
CA ALA A 92 7.60 1.63 -8.67
C ALA A 92 7.29 2.57 -7.48
N ILE A 93 6.59 2.07 -6.47
CA ILE A 93 6.19 2.81 -5.27
C ILE A 93 6.84 2.24 -4.00
N TYR A 94 8.05 1.66 -4.11
CA TYR A 94 8.65 0.88 -3.02
C TYR A 94 8.71 1.61 -1.67
N ALA A 95 9.05 2.90 -1.67
CA ALA A 95 9.13 3.71 -0.45
C ALA A 95 7.77 3.96 0.21
N ASP A 96 6.73 4.21 -0.59
CA ASP A 96 5.34 4.44 -0.15
C ASP A 96 4.47 3.17 -0.35
N ARG A 97 5.09 1.99 -0.30
CA ARG A 97 4.35 0.72 -0.42
C ARG A 97 3.29 0.64 0.71
N PRO A 98 2.06 0.21 0.40
CA PRO A 98 0.98 0.14 1.37
C PRO A 98 1.25 -0.83 2.53
N PHE A 99 0.48 -0.69 3.61
CA PHE A 99 0.58 -1.54 4.78
C PHE A 99 0.48 -3.03 4.43
N GLY A 100 -0.49 -3.40 3.59
CA GLY A 100 -0.65 -4.79 3.13
C GLY A 100 0.60 -5.33 2.40
N CYS A 101 1.30 -4.49 1.61
CA CYS A 101 2.54 -4.88 0.96
C CYS A 101 3.75 -4.98 1.92
N ARG A 102 3.64 -4.39 3.12
CA ARG A 102 4.66 -4.46 4.18
C ARG A 102 4.42 -5.61 5.15
N THR A 103 3.21 -6.15 5.20
CA THR A 103 2.85 -7.25 6.10
C THR A 103 2.62 -8.56 5.37
N HIS A 104 2.36 -8.52 4.06
CA HIS A 104 2.14 -9.71 3.25
C HIS A 104 3.42 -10.10 2.48
N PHE A 105 4.22 -10.96 3.09
CA PHE A 105 5.39 -11.59 2.46
C PHE A 105 5.06 -13.00 1.99
N CYS A 106 5.84 -13.50 1.02
CA CYS A 106 5.72 -14.89 0.60
C CYS A 106 6.24 -15.83 1.69
N GLU A 107 5.78 -17.08 1.69
CA GLU A 107 6.20 -18.10 2.66
C GLU A 107 7.73 -18.27 2.68
N ALA A 108 8.36 -18.26 1.51
CA ALA A 108 9.82 -18.33 1.35
C ALA A 108 10.59 -17.11 1.93
N ALA A 109 9.88 -16.04 2.34
CA ALA A 109 10.43 -14.87 3.01
C ALA A 109 9.96 -14.75 4.48
N GLY A 110 9.41 -15.83 5.05
CA GLY A 110 8.91 -15.90 6.42
C GLY A 110 7.41 -15.62 6.58
N GLY A 111 6.63 -15.61 5.48
CA GLY A 111 5.16 -15.57 5.52
C GLY A 111 4.53 -14.24 6.00
N PRO A 112 3.20 -14.12 6.06
CA PRO A 112 2.55 -12.89 6.51
C PRO A 112 2.81 -12.61 8.00
N TYR A 113 2.71 -11.35 8.43
CA TYR A 113 2.67 -11.04 9.86
C TYR A 113 1.45 -11.68 10.51
N ALA A 114 1.60 -12.14 11.76
CA ALA A 114 0.43 -12.54 12.53
C ALA A 114 -0.41 -11.31 12.88
N ARG A 115 -1.74 -11.44 12.73
CA ARG A 115 -2.67 -10.32 12.96
C ARG A 115 -2.47 -9.68 14.33
N ARG A 116 -2.19 -10.48 15.36
CA ARG A 116 -1.99 -10.01 16.75
C ARG A 116 -0.83 -9.01 16.89
N ASP A 117 0.21 -9.14 16.05
CA ASP A 117 1.41 -8.30 16.13
C ASP A 117 1.20 -6.93 15.48
N VAL A 118 0.15 -6.79 14.67
CA VAL A 118 -0.10 -5.59 13.84
C VAL A 118 -1.51 -5.01 14.01
N VAL A 119 -2.36 -5.63 14.83
CA VAL A 119 -3.78 -5.23 14.98
C VAL A 119 -3.94 -3.79 15.43
N GLU A 120 -3.05 -3.30 16.29
CA GLU A 120 -3.11 -1.92 16.77
C GLU A 120 -2.77 -0.92 15.66
N LEU A 121 -1.81 -1.26 14.79
CA LEU A 121 -1.48 -0.44 13.63
C LEU A 121 -2.63 -0.41 12.60
N ILE A 122 -3.33 -1.55 12.43
CA ILE A 122 -4.53 -1.64 11.58
C ILE A 122 -5.62 -0.71 12.11
N ARG A 123 -5.92 -0.75 13.41
CA ARG A 123 -6.94 0.13 14.03
C ARG A 123 -6.60 1.61 13.85
N ARG A 124 -5.32 1.97 13.95
CA ARG A 124 -4.88 3.35 13.69
C ARG A 124 -5.05 3.75 12.23
N LEU A 125 -4.78 2.85 11.27
CA LEU A 125 -5.08 3.10 9.86
C LEU A 125 -6.58 3.28 9.61
N GLU A 126 -7.43 2.47 10.25
CA GLU A 126 -8.89 2.60 10.16
C GLU A 126 -9.38 3.93 10.75
N ALA A 127 -8.81 4.37 11.86
CA ALA A 127 -9.11 5.69 12.43
C ALA A 127 -8.71 6.83 11.48
N ILE A 128 -7.53 6.73 10.85
CA ILE A 128 -7.10 7.68 9.83
C ILE A 128 -8.01 7.62 8.60
N ASP A 129 -8.45 6.44 8.15
CA ASP A 129 -9.38 6.29 7.02
C ASP A 129 -10.68 7.05 7.28
N ASN A 130 -11.27 6.86 8.47
CA ASN A 130 -12.45 7.60 8.90
C ASN A 130 -12.18 9.11 8.94
N ALA A 131 -11.03 9.52 9.51
CA ALA A 131 -10.61 10.90 9.53
C ALA A 131 -10.28 11.46 8.13
N PHE A 132 -10.01 10.61 7.13
CA PHE A 132 -9.83 11.00 5.74
C PHE A 132 -11.18 11.18 5.01
N GLY A 133 -12.25 10.59 5.56
CA GLY A 133 -13.55 10.44 4.89
C GLY A 133 -13.61 9.22 3.96
N GLY A 134 -12.76 8.23 4.21
CA GLY A 134 -12.79 6.92 3.58
C GLY A 134 -14.07 6.14 3.92
N LYS A 135 -14.28 5.04 3.20
CA LYS A 135 -15.45 4.16 3.36
C LYS A 135 -15.02 2.74 3.67
N GLY A 136 -13.86 2.59 4.32
CA GLY A 136 -13.18 1.33 4.48
C GLY A 136 -12.24 1.01 3.31
N PRO A 137 -11.47 -0.07 3.46
CA PRO A 137 -10.38 -0.39 2.57
C PRO A 137 -10.89 -0.94 1.23
N LYS A 138 -10.16 -0.66 0.15
CA LYS A 138 -10.44 -1.15 -1.21
C LYS A 138 -9.20 -1.81 -1.81
N SER A 139 -9.37 -2.51 -2.93
CA SER A 139 -8.24 -3.15 -3.61
C SER A 139 -7.18 -2.13 -4.01
N LEU A 140 -5.92 -2.57 -4.03
CA LEU A 140 -4.76 -1.74 -4.40
C LEU A 140 -5.01 -0.84 -5.62
N ALA A 141 -5.52 -1.40 -6.72
CA ALA A 141 -5.77 -0.65 -7.94
C ALA A 141 -6.86 0.43 -7.73
N ALA A 142 -7.99 0.06 -7.15
CA ALA A 142 -9.11 0.97 -6.91
C ALA A 142 -8.73 2.11 -5.96
N SER A 143 -8.03 1.83 -4.86
CA SER A 143 -7.60 2.86 -3.91
C SER A 143 -6.61 3.84 -4.52
N ILE A 144 -5.72 3.38 -5.41
CA ILE A 144 -4.75 4.27 -6.07
C ILE A 144 -5.43 5.10 -7.15
N GLU A 145 -6.36 4.53 -7.92
CA GLU A 145 -7.17 5.28 -8.90
C GLU A 145 -7.98 6.39 -8.22
N GLU A 146 -8.62 6.10 -7.09
CA GLU A 146 -9.32 7.11 -6.29
C GLU A 146 -8.34 8.14 -5.71
N GLY A 147 -7.17 7.70 -5.24
CA GLY A 147 -6.11 8.59 -4.75
C GLY A 147 -5.60 9.55 -5.82
N MET A 148 -5.56 9.12 -7.08
CA MET A 148 -5.21 9.98 -8.22
C MET A 148 -6.26 11.08 -8.47
N GLN A 149 -7.53 10.86 -8.11
CA GLN A 149 -8.57 11.87 -8.26
C GLN A 149 -8.55 12.93 -7.15
N TRP A 150 -7.71 12.75 -6.12
CA TRP A 150 -7.66 13.63 -4.97
C TRP A 150 -6.98 14.97 -5.32
N LYS A 151 -7.66 16.09 -5.03
CA LYS A 151 -7.16 17.45 -5.35
C LYS A 151 -5.93 17.77 -4.49
N GLY A 152 -4.73 17.72 -5.09
CA GLY A 152 -3.45 17.95 -4.40
C GLY A 152 -2.41 16.85 -4.59
N VAL A 153 -2.76 15.80 -5.34
CA VAL A 153 -1.87 14.77 -5.93
C VAL A 153 -1.62 15.09 -7.40
#